data_AF-A0A8T5GYE4-F1
#
_entry.id   AF-A0A8T5GYE4-F1
#
_cell.length_a   1.000
_cell.length_b   1.000
_cell.length_c   1.000
_cell.angle_alpha   90.00
_cell.angle_beta   90.00
_cell.angle_gamma   90.00
#
_symmetry.space_group_name_H-M   'P 1'
#
loop_
_entity.id
_entity.type
_entity.pdbx_description
1 polymer ?
#
loop_
_entity_poly.entity_id
_entity_poly.type
_entity_poly.pdbx_seq_one_letter_code
_entity_poly.pdbx_strand_id
1 'polypeptide(L)'
;MRDGITMSDDLNMTEILTLVQDFITSDGMIKSEQRKFYQVLRTVLSTHDGTFSNLDIQQFLLLARTETLELSDEDYSEIYNVVMEKYATTQRLEEEALLEKELEVKAKLRMMAESKAKEEAEARLKAEEEARSLSDARLKAEEEARLELVARARARIEEEERLTAEAEQRVRDAEEATKRAVERAKREEHERLIASEEETKRLEEAEKLRIEQDARAREEEEARVREEVERLRQVEEEALKLAAENSRIEEERKAAVAEEERRRIEEEERIKAEQAAKISAEEEARNRFAKEAHLKMVEESIRISEEQRLADEAKINSELEEIQRLADEEARTIKEQEEKRLAEENAKIAQQQEAKRLVEENARIAEEEAKLAAEAELAANTKSIPDLPPLDD
;
A
#
# COMPACT_ATOMS: atom_id res chain seq x y z
N MET A 1 -25.89 -3.20 -30.35
CA MET A 1 -26.92 -3.99 -31.06
C MET A 1 -27.93 -4.36 -29.99
N ARG A 2 -28.93 -3.51 -29.74
CA ARG A 2 -30.30 -3.66 -30.27
C ARG A 2 -30.70 -5.12 -30.37
N ASP A 3 -31.30 -5.62 -29.31
CA ASP A 3 -32.35 -6.64 -29.36
C ASP A 3 -33.37 -6.29 -28.28
N GLY A 4 -34.10 -5.20 -28.53
CA GLY A 4 -35.41 -5.00 -27.96
C GLY A 4 -36.36 -5.94 -28.69
N ILE A 5 -36.29 -7.23 -28.35
CA ILE A 5 -37.28 -8.21 -28.77
C ILE A 5 -38.38 -8.15 -27.72
N THR A 6 -39.29 -7.19 -27.88
CA THR A 6 -40.67 -7.46 -27.50
C THR A 6 -41.18 -8.42 -28.56
N MET A 7 -41.01 -9.73 -28.33
CA MET A 7 -41.90 -10.68 -29.00
C MET A 7 -43.28 -10.29 -28.49
N SER A 8 -44.11 -9.75 -29.36
CA SER A 8 -45.51 -9.48 -29.03
C SER A 8 -46.21 -10.83 -29.05
N ASP A 9 -46.58 -11.32 -27.88
CA ASP A 9 -47.28 -12.59 -27.64
C ASP A 9 -48.75 -12.47 -28.03
N ASP A 10 -48.89 -12.27 -29.31
CA ASP A 10 -50.11 -12.02 -30.01
C ASP A 10 -50.47 -13.34 -30.70
N LEU A 11 -51.68 -13.86 -30.48
CA LEU A 11 -52.09 -15.09 -31.17
C LEU A 11 -52.17 -14.80 -32.67
N ASN A 12 -51.71 -15.71 -33.51
CA ASN A 12 -51.89 -15.56 -34.95
C ASN A 12 -53.29 -16.02 -35.38
N MET A 13 -53.73 -15.59 -36.57
CA MET A 13 -55.04 -15.97 -37.12
C MET A 13 -55.25 -17.49 -37.13
N THR A 14 -54.22 -18.27 -37.47
CA THR A 14 -54.33 -19.73 -37.55
C THR A 14 -54.58 -20.34 -36.18
N GLU A 15 -53.94 -19.83 -35.13
CA GLU A 15 -54.16 -20.28 -33.74
C GLU A 15 -55.56 -19.93 -33.26
N ILE A 16 -56.01 -18.70 -33.46
CA ILE A 16 -57.36 -18.26 -33.08
C ILE A 16 -58.42 -19.10 -33.79
N LEU A 17 -58.29 -19.29 -35.11
CA LEU A 17 -59.23 -20.10 -35.87
C LEU A 17 -59.17 -21.58 -35.49
N THR A 18 -57.99 -22.12 -35.15
CA THR A 18 -57.86 -23.52 -34.71
C THR A 18 -58.56 -23.72 -33.37
N LEU A 19 -58.40 -22.81 -32.40
CA LEU A 19 -59.08 -22.87 -31.11
C LEU A 19 -60.61 -22.86 -31.25
N VAL A 20 -61.12 -21.95 -32.09
CA VAL A 20 -62.55 -21.86 -32.38
C VAL A 20 -63.03 -23.11 -33.13
N GLN A 21 -62.24 -23.63 -34.07
CA GLN A 21 -62.55 -24.84 -34.82
C GLN A 21 -62.59 -26.09 -33.93
N ASP A 22 -61.63 -26.23 -33.03
CA ASP A 22 -61.55 -27.35 -32.09
C ASP A 22 -62.73 -27.31 -31.13
N PHE A 23 -63.12 -26.11 -30.66
CA PHE A 23 -64.31 -25.93 -29.84
C PHE A 23 -65.59 -26.36 -30.57
N ILE A 24 -65.85 -25.84 -31.78
CA ILE A 24 -67.09 -26.15 -32.53
C ILE A 24 -67.15 -27.61 -33.04
N THR A 25 -66.02 -28.33 -33.02
CA THR A 25 -65.94 -29.74 -33.42
C THR A 25 -65.85 -30.71 -32.23
N SER A 26 -65.69 -30.19 -31.01
CA SER A 26 -65.47 -30.98 -29.79
C SER A 26 -66.58 -31.99 -29.50
N ASP A 27 -67.85 -31.62 -29.74
CA ASP A 27 -69.02 -32.47 -29.52
C ASP A 27 -69.38 -33.36 -30.72
N GLY A 28 -68.58 -33.34 -31.80
CA GLY A 28 -68.81 -34.13 -33.02
C GLY A 28 -70.03 -33.70 -33.86
N MET A 29 -70.78 -32.68 -33.43
CA MET A 29 -71.85 -32.03 -34.20
C MET A 29 -71.63 -30.53 -34.28
N ILE A 30 -71.51 -29.99 -35.50
CA ILE A 30 -71.28 -28.56 -35.74
C ILE A 30 -72.62 -27.86 -35.93
N LYS A 31 -72.98 -26.94 -35.03
CA LYS A 31 -74.20 -26.11 -35.16
C LYS A 31 -74.06 -25.13 -36.34
N SER A 32 -75.15 -24.82 -37.03
CA SER A 32 -75.17 -23.90 -38.17
C SER A 32 -74.67 -22.51 -37.81
N GLU A 33 -75.05 -22.04 -36.62
CA GLU A 33 -74.77 -20.72 -36.08
C GLU A 33 -73.28 -20.57 -35.73
N GLN A 34 -72.68 -21.63 -35.16
CA GLN A 34 -71.26 -21.72 -34.84
C GLN A 34 -70.38 -21.74 -36.11
N ARG A 35 -70.81 -22.48 -37.15
CA ARG A 35 -70.14 -22.49 -38.46
C ARG A 35 -70.16 -21.11 -39.11
N LYS A 36 -71.28 -20.39 -39.01
CA LYS A 36 -71.43 -19.03 -39.52
C LYS A 36 -70.52 -18.06 -38.75
N PHE A 37 -70.46 -18.16 -37.42
CA PHE A 37 -69.54 -17.38 -36.59
C PHE A 37 -68.08 -17.60 -37.00
N TYR A 38 -67.65 -18.86 -37.20
CA TYR A 38 -66.30 -19.18 -37.67
C TYR A 38 -65.98 -18.55 -39.03
N GLN A 39 -66.93 -18.57 -39.98
CA GLN A 39 -66.73 -17.96 -41.31
C GLN A 39 -66.60 -16.45 -41.25
N VAL A 40 -67.43 -15.80 -40.44
CA VAL A 40 -67.37 -14.35 -40.21
C VAL A 40 -66.08 -13.99 -39.51
N LEU A 41 -65.73 -14.67 -38.42
CA LEU A 41 -64.49 -14.44 -37.68
C LEU A 41 -63.26 -14.61 -38.56
N ARG A 42 -63.22 -15.63 -39.43
CA ARG A 42 -62.15 -15.81 -40.40
C ARG A 42 -62.03 -14.63 -41.36
N THR A 43 -63.16 -14.09 -41.80
CA THR A 43 -63.20 -12.93 -42.71
C THR A 43 -62.67 -11.69 -41.99
N VAL A 44 -63.14 -11.44 -40.78
CA VAL A 44 -62.71 -10.32 -39.94
C VAL A 44 -61.21 -10.40 -39.63
N LEU A 45 -60.72 -11.57 -39.21
CA LEU A 45 -59.29 -11.76 -38.93
C LEU A 45 -58.43 -11.64 -40.20
N SER A 46 -58.93 -12.04 -41.38
CA SER A 46 -58.18 -11.90 -42.63
C SER A 46 -57.96 -10.46 -43.09
N THR A 47 -58.60 -9.48 -42.44
CA THR A 47 -58.37 -8.05 -42.71
C THR A 47 -57.08 -7.51 -42.09
N HIS A 48 -56.46 -8.27 -41.18
CA HIS A 48 -55.24 -7.89 -40.49
C HIS A 48 -54.16 -8.96 -40.67
N ASP A 49 -52.96 -8.51 -41.03
CA ASP A 49 -51.81 -9.39 -41.23
C ASP A 49 -50.96 -9.47 -39.97
N GLY A 50 -50.49 -10.68 -39.65
CA GLY A 50 -49.60 -10.93 -38.52
C GLY A 50 -50.33 -11.44 -37.30
N THR A 51 -49.94 -10.93 -36.14
CA THR A 51 -50.38 -11.42 -34.83
C THR A 51 -51.38 -10.44 -34.21
N PHE A 52 -52.30 -10.96 -33.39
CA PHE A 52 -53.37 -10.19 -32.76
C PHE A 52 -53.14 -10.02 -31.26
N SER A 53 -53.13 -8.78 -30.78
CA SER A 53 -53.04 -8.49 -29.34
C SER A 53 -54.31 -8.91 -28.61
N ASN A 54 -54.24 -9.03 -27.29
CA ASN A 54 -55.41 -9.31 -26.45
C ASN A 54 -56.62 -8.42 -26.81
N LEU A 55 -56.37 -7.12 -27.02
CA LEU A 55 -57.39 -6.14 -27.34
C LEU A 55 -57.94 -6.32 -28.76
N ASP A 56 -57.09 -6.71 -29.70
CA ASP A 56 -57.49 -6.99 -31.10
C ASP A 56 -58.36 -8.25 -31.16
N ILE A 57 -57.96 -9.30 -30.45
CA ILE A 57 -58.71 -10.56 -30.35
C ILE A 57 -60.10 -10.31 -29.76
N GLN A 58 -60.19 -9.56 -28.66
CA GLN A 58 -61.47 -9.21 -28.04
C GLN A 58 -62.36 -8.42 -29.01
N GLN A 59 -61.80 -7.43 -29.70
CA GLN A 59 -62.55 -6.63 -30.67
C GLN A 59 -63.03 -7.46 -31.87
N PHE A 60 -62.19 -8.33 -32.43
CA PHE A 60 -62.55 -9.13 -33.59
C PHE A 60 -63.54 -10.25 -33.25
N LEU A 61 -63.46 -10.85 -32.07
CA LEU A 61 -64.49 -11.78 -31.57
C LEU A 61 -65.83 -11.05 -31.38
N LEU A 62 -65.81 -9.83 -30.85
CA LEU A 62 -67.02 -9.02 -30.68
C LEU A 62 -67.62 -8.60 -32.02
N LEU A 63 -66.79 -8.19 -33.00
CA LEU A 63 -67.23 -7.87 -34.35
C LEU A 63 -67.92 -9.07 -35.00
N ALA A 64 -67.29 -10.25 -34.94
CA ALA A 64 -67.91 -11.48 -35.45
C ALA A 64 -69.24 -11.80 -34.74
N ARG A 65 -69.33 -11.56 -33.42
CA ARG A 65 -70.56 -11.72 -32.64
C ARG A 65 -71.68 -10.79 -33.11
N THR A 66 -71.37 -9.54 -33.41
CA THR A 66 -72.37 -8.57 -33.89
C THR A 66 -72.97 -8.95 -35.24
N GLU A 67 -72.22 -9.66 -36.08
CA GLU A 67 -72.69 -10.16 -37.38
C GLU A 67 -73.38 -11.54 -37.29
N THR A 68 -73.21 -12.27 -36.18
CA THR A 68 -73.87 -13.57 -35.93
C THR A 68 -74.69 -13.56 -34.64
N LEU A 69 -75.76 -12.78 -34.64
CA LEU A 69 -76.72 -12.68 -33.52
C LEU A 69 -77.46 -13.99 -33.22
N GLU A 70 -77.49 -14.92 -34.18
CA GLU A 70 -78.13 -16.24 -34.05
C GLU A 70 -77.37 -17.19 -33.10
N LEU A 71 -76.09 -16.93 -32.83
CA LEU A 71 -75.31 -17.69 -31.85
C LEU A 71 -75.85 -17.42 -30.43
N SER A 72 -75.91 -18.43 -29.56
CA SER A 72 -76.32 -18.20 -28.17
C SER A 72 -75.25 -17.41 -27.40
N ASP A 73 -75.66 -16.67 -26.37
CA ASP A 73 -74.72 -15.96 -25.50
C ASP A 73 -73.78 -16.93 -24.76
N GLU A 74 -74.28 -18.12 -24.43
CA GLU A 74 -73.53 -19.20 -23.80
C GLU A 74 -72.45 -19.75 -24.75
N ASP A 75 -72.80 -20.13 -25.98
CA ASP A 75 -71.83 -20.62 -26.97
C ASP A 75 -70.79 -19.55 -27.32
N TYR A 76 -71.19 -18.28 -27.43
CA TYR A 76 -70.25 -17.18 -27.64
C TYR A 76 -69.29 -17.00 -26.47
N SER A 77 -69.81 -17.03 -25.23
CA SER A 77 -68.99 -16.89 -24.03
C SER A 77 -67.98 -18.04 -23.92
N GLU A 78 -68.35 -19.26 -24.28
CA GLU A 78 -67.44 -20.41 -24.25
C GLU A 78 -66.34 -20.28 -25.31
N ILE A 79 -66.69 -19.90 -26.55
CA ILE A 79 -65.70 -19.64 -27.61
C ILE A 79 -64.74 -18.52 -27.20
N TYR A 80 -65.29 -17.42 -26.67
CA TYR A 80 -64.50 -16.30 -26.17
C TYR A 80 -63.53 -16.76 -25.07
N ASN A 81 -64.04 -17.49 -24.07
CA ASN A 81 -63.24 -17.98 -22.96
C ASN A 81 -62.11 -18.89 -23.41
N VAL A 82 -62.34 -19.83 -24.35
CA VAL A 82 -61.30 -20.73 -24.86
C VAL A 82 -60.16 -19.97 -25.53
N VAL A 83 -60.46 -18.96 -26.36
CA VAL A 83 -59.44 -18.16 -27.04
C VAL A 83 -58.67 -17.29 -26.03
N MET A 84 -59.38 -16.67 -25.08
CA MET A 84 -58.75 -15.81 -24.07
C MET A 84 -57.95 -16.59 -23.02
N GLU A 85 -58.37 -17.80 -22.65
CA GLU A 85 -57.63 -18.70 -21.76
C GLU A 85 -56.34 -19.18 -22.40
N LYS A 86 -56.37 -19.48 -23.71
CA LYS A 86 -55.14 -19.81 -24.45
C LYS A 86 -54.17 -18.63 -24.47
N TYR A 87 -54.65 -17.42 -24.74
CA TYR A 87 -53.83 -16.21 -24.69
C TYR A 87 -53.20 -16.02 -23.30
N ALA A 88 -54.00 -16.13 -22.23
CA ALA A 88 -53.54 -15.99 -20.85
C ALA A 88 -52.53 -17.08 -20.46
N THR A 89 -52.71 -18.31 -20.96
CA THR A 89 -51.79 -19.42 -20.72
C THR A 89 -50.45 -19.20 -21.40
N THR A 90 -50.45 -18.71 -22.65
CA THR A 90 -49.22 -18.36 -23.37
C THR A 90 -48.45 -17.29 -22.60
N GLN A 91 -49.11 -16.17 -22.25
CA GLN A 91 -48.51 -15.09 -21.46
C GLN A 91 -47.86 -15.59 -20.16
N ARG A 92 -48.56 -16.44 -19.40
CA ARG A 92 -48.02 -17.00 -18.14
C ARG A 92 -46.77 -17.84 -18.37
N LEU A 93 -46.72 -18.65 -19.44
CA LEU A 93 -45.55 -19.48 -19.75
C LEU A 93 -44.35 -18.64 -20.18
N GLU A 94 -44.58 -17.52 -20.84
CA GLU A 94 -43.52 -16.60 -21.25
C GLU A 94 -42.95 -15.80 -20.09
N GLU A 95 -43.82 -15.29 -19.21
CA GLU A 95 -43.39 -14.69 -17.93
C GLU A 95 -42.57 -15.69 -17.09
N GLU A 96 -43.00 -16.96 -17.04
CA GLU A 96 -42.28 -18.03 -16.36
C GLU A 96 -40.90 -18.29 -17.00
N ALA A 97 -40.81 -18.32 -18.32
CA ALA A 97 -39.55 -18.50 -19.05
C ALA A 97 -38.58 -17.31 -18.91
N LEU A 98 -39.12 -16.08 -18.86
CA LEU A 98 -38.32 -14.87 -18.58
C LEU A 98 -37.78 -14.88 -17.16
N LEU A 99 -38.63 -15.25 -16.19
CA LEU A 99 -38.22 -15.38 -14.80
C LEU A 99 -37.15 -16.46 -14.63
N GLU A 100 -37.28 -17.60 -15.32
CA GLU A 100 -36.27 -18.66 -15.31
C GLU A 100 -34.93 -18.17 -15.86
N LYS A 101 -34.92 -17.46 -16.99
CA LYS A 101 -33.70 -16.83 -17.54
C LYS A 101 -33.09 -15.82 -16.59
N GLU A 102 -33.90 -14.98 -15.94
CA GLU A 102 -33.40 -14.01 -14.95
C GLU A 102 -32.75 -14.73 -13.76
N LEU A 103 -33.39 -15.78 -13.25
CA LEU A 103 -32.86 -16.60 -12.15
C LEU A 103 -31.54 -17.29 -12.54
N GLU A 104 -31.40 -17.79 -13.76
CA GLU A 104 -30.14 -18.35 -14.26
C GLU A 104 -29.03 -17.30 -14.32
N VAL A 105 -29.31 -16.10 -14.84
CA VAL A 105 -28.34 -15.01 -14.90
C VAL A 105 -27.93 -14.61 -13.49
N LYS A 106 -28.89 -14.47 -12.57
CA LYS A 106 -28.64 -14.17 -11.16
C LYS A 106 -27.82 -15.26 -10.46
N ALA A 107 -28.08 -16.53 -10.76
CA ALA A 107 -27.30 -17.65 -10.23
C ALA A 107 -25.86 -17.63 -10.74
N LYS A 108 -25.65 -17.39 -12.04
CA LYS A 108 -24.31 -17.24 -12.63
C LYS A 108 -23.55 -16.06 -12.02
N LEU A 109 -24.19 -14.92 -11.84
CA LEU A 109 -23.59 -13.76 -11.19
C LEU A 109 -23.20 -14.05 -9.74
N ARG A 110 -24.05 -14.75 -8.98
CA ARG A 110 -23.71 -15.18 -7.61
C ARG A 110 -22.53 -16.13 -7.58
N MET A 111 -22.49 -17.14 -8.45
CA MET A 111 -21.35 -18.06 -8.54
C MET A 111 -20.05 -17.34 -8.90
N MET A 112 -20.10 -16.41 -9.86
CA MET A 112 -18.93 -15.62 -10.25
C MET A 112 -18.46 -14.71 -9.11
N ALA A 113 -19.39 -14.06 -8.40
CA ALA A 113 -19.08 -13.23 -7.24
C ALA A 113 -18.47 -14.07 -6.09
N GLU A 114 -19.01 -15.25 -5.83
CA GLU A 114 -18.48 -16.16 -4.81
C GLU A 114 -17.08 -16.69 -5.18
N SER A 115 -16.86 -17.06 -6.45
CA SER A 115 -15.55 -17.48 -6.93
C SER A 115 -14.52 -16.36 -6.78
N LYS A 116 -14.87 -15.14 -7.20
CA LYS A 116 -13.99 -13.97 -7.08
C LYS A 116 -13.70 -13.63 -5.61
N ALA A 117 -14.71 -13.71 -4.73
CA ALA A 117 -14.52 -13.49 -3.30
C ALA A 117 -13.62 -14.55 -2.65
N LYS A 118 -13.72 -15.82 -3.07
CA LYS A 118 -12.83 -16.89 -2.61
C LYS A 118 -11.39 -16.67 -3.07
N GLU A 119 -11.18 -16.35 -4.34
CA GLU A 119 -9.85 -16.04 -4.88
C GLU A 119 -9.21 -14.83 -4.17
N GLU A 120 -9.98 -13.77 -3.93
CA GLU A 120 -9.49 -12.60 -3.21
C GLU A 120 -9.16 -12.94 -1.75
N ALA A 121 -9.99 -13.72 -1.07
CA ALA A 121 -9.73 -14.15 0.30
C ALA A 121 -8.47 -15.03 0.40
N GLU A 122 -8.27 -15.95 -0.55
CA GLU A 122 -7.08 -16.79 -0.60
C GLU A 122 -5.81 -15.97 -0.90
N ALA A 123 -5.90 -15.00 -1.81
CA ALA A 123 -4.79 -14.09 -2.10
C ALA A 123 -4.42 -13.22 -0.89
N ARG A 124 -5.42 -12.70 -0.16
CA ARG A 124 -5.21 -11.96 1.09
C ARG A 124 -4.57 -12.83 2.17
N LEU A 125 -5.02 -14.07 2.33
CA LEU A 125 -4.46 -15.00 3.31
C LEU A 125 -2.98 -15.29 3.03
N LYS A 126 -2.63 -15.59 1.77
CA LYS A 126 -1.23 -15.82 1.37
C LYS A 126 -0.36 -14.58 1.60
N ALA A 127 -0.85 -13.40 1.23
CA ALA A 127 -0.12 -12.15 1.47
C ALA A 127 0.07 -11.87 2.97
N GLU A 128 -0.92 -12.17 3.80
CA GLU A 128 -0.82 -12.03 5.26
C GLU A 128 0.16 -13.04 5.87
N GLU A 129 0.13 -14.30 5.43
CA GLU A 129 1.09 -15.33 5.87
C GLU A 129 2.52 -14.98 5.47
N GLU A 130 2.75 -14.51 4.25
CA GLU A 130 4.06 -14.04 3.78
C GLU A 130 4.54 -12.84 4.61
N ALA A 131 3.68 -11.85 4.85
CA ALA A 131 4.01 -10.68 5.68
C ALA A 131 4.36 -11.06 7.13
N ARG A 132 3.60 -12.00 7.72
CA ARG A 132 3.91 -12.54 9.06
C ARG A 132 5.25 -13.27 9.06
N SER A 133 5.51 -14.12 8.06
CA SER A 133 6.78 -14.85 7.97
C SER A 133 7.99 -13.90 7.84
N LEU A 134 7.85 -12.83 7.07
CA LEU A 134 8.88 -11.80 6.90
C LEU A 134 9.11 -11.01 8.19
N SER A 135 8.04 -10.64 8.90
CA SER A 135 8.12 -9.98 10.20
C SER A 135 8.81 -10.87 11.24
N ASP A 136 8.45 -12.15 11.30
CA ASP A 136 9.07 -13.10 12.24
C ASP A 136 10.55 -13.31 11.93
N ALA A 137 10.92 -13.40 10.65
CA ALA A 137 12.32 -13.47 10.23
C ALA A 137 13.10 -12.21 10.61
N ARG A 138 12.48 -11.02 10.43
CA ARG A 138 13.08 -9.74 10.80
C ARG A 138 13.28 -9.62 12.32
N LEU A 139 12.28 -10.02 13.12
CA LEU A 139 12.37 -10.00 14.58
C LEU A 139 13.49 -10.92 15.07
N LYS A 140 13.61 -12.14 14.52
CA LYS A 140 14.71 -13.05 14.85
C LYS A 140 16.07 -12.46 14.49
N ALA A 141 16.21 -11.90 13.29
CA ALA A 141 17.46 -11.27 12.87
C ALA A 141 17.84 -10.07 13.76
N GLU A 142 16.86 -9.27 14.17
CA GLU A 142 17.07 -8.14 15.08
C GLU A 142 17.47 -8.61 16.48
N GLU A 143 16.83 -9.66 17.01
CA GLU A 143 17.19 -10.25 18.29
C GLU A 143 18.60 -10.85 18.27
N GLU A 144 18.96 -11.59 17.22
CA GLU A 144 20.31 -12.14 17.04
C GLU A 144 21.38 -11.03 16.98
N ALA A 145 21.14 -9.97 16.18
CA ALA A 145 22.05 -8.83 16.10
C ALA A 145 22.21 -8.12 17.45
N ARG A 146 21.12 -7.98 18.22
CA ARG A 146 21.16 -7.40 19.57
C ARG A 146 21.98 -8.27 20.52
N LEU A 147 21.79 -9.58 20.48
CA LEU A 147 22.55 -10.52 21.31
C LEU A 147 24.05 -10.49 20.96
N GLU A 148 24.40 -10.42 19.68
CA GLU A 148 25.80 -10.30 19.24
C GLU A 148 26.44 -9.00 19.73
N LEU A 149 25.74 -7.87 19.63
CA LEU A 149 26.22 -6.58 20.15
C LEU A 149 26.45 -6.61 21.66
N VAL A 150 25.53 -7.21 22.42
CA VAL A 150 25.67 -7.36 23.87
C VAL A 150 26.84 -8.29 24.21
N ALA A 151 27.00 -9.41 23.50
CA ALA A 151 28.11 -10.33 23.69
C ALA A 151 29.46 -9.65 23.40
N ARG A 152 29.54 -8.87 22.31
CA ARG A 152 30.73 -8.11 21.94
C ARG A 152 31.07 -7.03 22.96
N ALA A 153 30.07 -6.35 23.51
CA ALA A 153 30.28 -5.36 24.57
C ALA A 153 30.82 -6.02 25.85
N ARG A 154 30.25 -7.16 26.25
CA ARG A 154 30.76 -7.93 27.41
C ARG A 154 32.18 -8.42 27.21
N ALA A 155 32.50 -8.97 26.04
CA ALA A 155 33.85 -9.44 25.72
C ALA A 155 34.90 -8.32 25.78
N ARG A 156 34.54 -7.10 25.35
CA ARG A 156 35.42 -5.93 25.46
C ARG A 156 35.66 -5.52 26.92
N ILE A 157 34.62 -5.49 27.73
CA ILE A 157 34.75 -5.18 29.16
C ILE A 157 35.64 -6.22 29.85
N GLU A 158 35.41 -7.51 29.59
CA GLU A 158 36.20 -8.60 30.17
C GLU A 158 37.67 -8.54 29.71
N GLU A 159 37.92 -8.22 28.44
CA GLU A 159 39.29 -8.04 27.92
C GLU A 159 39.99 -6.84 28.57
N GLU A 160 39.29 -5.72 28.73
CA GLU A 160 39.82 -4.51 29.38
C GLU A 160 40.13 -4.76 30.87
N GLU A 161 39.24 -5.45 31.59
CA GLU A 161 39.48 -5.87 32.97
C GLU A 161 40.70 -6.80 33.07
N ARG A 162 40.84 -7.76 32.16
CA ARG A 162 42.00 -8.65 32.11
C ARG A 162 43.30 -7.89 31.85
N LEU A 163 43.30 -6.97 30.89
CA LEU A 163 44.48 -6.14 30.58
C LEU A 163 44.86 -5.24 31.76
N THR A 164 43.87 -4.67 32.45
CA THR A 164 44.09 -3.86 33.65
C THR A 164 44.72 -4.70 34.76
N ALA A 165 44.16 -5.89 35.03
CA ALA A 165 44.70 -6.81 36.04
C ALA A 165 46.13 -7.29 35.68
N GLU A 166 46.40 -7.58 34.41
CA GLU A 166 47.74 -7.96 33.95
C GLU A 166 48.76 -6.80 34.08
N ALA A 167 48.33 -5.57 33.77
CA ALA A 167 49.16 -4.38 33.93
C ALA A 167 49.48 -4.12 35.40
N GLU A 168 48.50 -4.19 36.30
CA GLU A 168 48.72 -4.07 37.74
C GLU A 168 49.68 -5.13 38.27
N GLN A 169 49.54 -6.39 37.81
CA GLN A 169 50.43 -7.45 38.24
C GLN A 169 51.88 -7.21 37.77
N ARG A 170 52.07 -6.74 36.52
CA ARG A 170 53.40 -6.35 36.03
C ARG A 170 54.03 -5.23 36.84
N VAL A 171 53.25 -4.23 37.26
CA VAL A 171 53.72 -3.15 38.13
C VAL A 171 54.19 -3.71 39.48
N ARG A 172 53.38 -4.57 40.12
CA ARG A 172 53.75 -5.21 41.40
C ARG A 172 55.01 -6.06 41.26
N ASP A 173 55.13 -6.86 40.20
CA ASP A 173 56.30 -7.71 39.96
C ASP A 173 57.57 -6.86 39.72
N ALA A 174 57.45 -5.73 39.01
CA ALA A 174 58.55 -4.80 38.80
C ALA A 174 58.96 -4.07 40.09
N GLU A 175 58.00 -3.63 40.90
CA GLU A 175 58.25 -3.06 42.23
C GLU A 175 58.95 -4.07 43.17
N GLU A 176 58.52 -5.32 43.17
CA GLU A 176 59.22 -6.36 43.94
C GLU A 176 60.64 -6.61 43.43
N ALA A 177 60.83 -6.67 42.11
CA ALA A 177 62.16 -6.86 41.51
C ALA A 177 63.11 -5.71 41.86
N THR A 178 62.64 -4.46 41.80
CA THR A 178 63.44 -3.29 42.19
C THR A 178 63.76 -3.30 43.69
N LYS A 179 62.78 -3.64 44.55
CA LYS A 179 63.03 -3.78 46.00
C LYS A 179 64.10 -4.84 46.30
N ARG A 180 64.04 -6.00 45.64
CA ARG A 180 65.06 -7.07 45.78
C ARG A 180 66.43 -6.61 45.30
N ALA A 181 66.50 -5.88 44.18
CA ALA A 181 67.75 -5.33 43.66
C ALA A 181 68.37 -4.31 44.63
N VAL A 182 67.55 -3.43 45.22
CA VAL A 182 67.99 -2.45 46.23
C VAL A 182 68.49 -3.15 47.50
N GLU A 183 67.77 -4.14 48.02
CA GLU A 183 68.24 -4.90 49.19
C GLU A 183 69.57 -5.62 48.92
N ARG A 184 69.73 -6.19 47.73
CA ARG A 184 70.99 -6.82 47.33
C ARG A 184 72.12 -5.81 47.26
N ALA A 185 71.91 -4.64 46.64
CA ALA A 185 72.90 -3.58 46.57
C ALA A 185 73.34 -3.12 47.97
N LYS A 186 72.38 -2.95 48.91
CA LYS A 186 72.70 -2.62 50.30
C LYS A 186 73.56 -3.68 51.00
N ARG A 187 73.30 -4.97 50.76
CA ARG A 187 74.12 -6.06 51.32
C ARG A 187 75.53 -6.05 50.72
N GLU A 188 75.65 -5.92 49.41
CA GLU A 188 76.95 -5.84 48.73
C GLU A 188 77.75 -4.60 49.18
N GLU A 189 77.11 -3.45 49.38
CA GLU A 189 77.74 -2.24 49.93
C GLU A 189 78.21 -2.45 51.37
N HIS A 190 77.38 -3.04 52.23
CA HIS A 190 77.74 -3.36 53.61
C HIS A 190 78.93 -4.35 53.69
N GLU A 191 78.96 -5.37 52.82
CA GLU A 191 80.10 -6.29 52.72
C GLU A 191 81.38 -5.58 52.24
N ARG A 192 81.27 -4.64 51.30
CA ARG A 192 82.41 -3.82 50.85
C ARG A 192 82.93 -2.91 51.96
N LEU A 193 82.04 -2.31 52.75
CA LEU A 193 82.43 -1.48 53.90
C LEU A 193 83.17 -2.31 54.94
N ILE A 194 82.66 -3.49 55.29
CA ILE A 194 83.36 -4.40 56.21
C ILE A 194 84.73 -4.80 55.65
N ALA A 195 84.81 -5.19 54.37
CA ALA A 195 86.08 -5.57 53.75
C ALA A 195 87.08 -4.40 53.72
N SER A 196 86.61 -3.19 53.44
CA SER A 196 87.43 -1.97 53.46
C SER A 196 87.89 -1.63 54.88
N GLU A 197 87.04 -1.78 55.90
CA GLU A 197 87.42 -1.58 57.31
C GLU A 197 88.42 -2.64 57.79
N GLU A 198 88.31 -3.88 57.33
CA GLU A 198 89.29 -4.92 57.63
C GLU A 198 90.62 -4.65 56.92
N GLU A 199 90.59 -4.14 55.69
CA GLU A 199 91.80 -3.73 54.96
C GLU A 199 92.47 -2.54 55.63
N THR A 200 91.71 -1.51 56.03
CA THR A 200 92.28 -0.38 56.80
C THR A 200 92.83 -0.84 58.13
N LYS A 201 92.15 -1.73 58.87
CA LYS A 201 92.70 -2.33 60.11
C LYS A 201 93.96 -3.13 59.85
N ARG A 202 94.04 -3.91 58.77
CA ARG A 202 95.28 -4.62 58.40
C ARG A 202 96.41 -3.66 58.02
N LEU A 203 96.11 -2.58 57.31
CA LEU A 203 97.08 -1.54 56.98
C LEU A 203 97.54 -0.81 58.24
N GLU A 204 96.63 -0.45 59.15
CA GLU A 204 96.93 0.14 60.46
C GLU A 204 97.71 -0.83 61.35
N GLU A 205 97.41 -2.13 61.34
CA GLU A 205 98.15 -3.15 62.09
C GLU A 205 99.53 -3.40 61.49
N ALA A 206 99.65 -3.45 60.16
CA ALA A 206 100.94 -3.56 59.46
C ALA A 206 101.79 -2.29 59.67
N GLU A 207 101.16 -1.11 59.69
CA GLU A 207 101.79 0.15 60.01
C GLU A 207 102.18 0.20 61.50
N LYS A 208 101.34 -0.28 62.43
CA LYS A 208 101.68 -0.43 63.85
C LYS A 208 102.83 -1.41 64.07
N LEU A 209 102.89 -2.53 63.35
CA LEU A 209 104.01 -3.47 63.39
C LEU A 209 105.30 -2.86 62.85
N ARG A 210 105.20 -2.06 61.77
CA ARG A 210 106.32 -1.27 61.25
C ARG A 210 106.76 -0.21 62.24
N ILE A 211 105.81 0.48 62.88
CA ILE A 211 106.04 1.48 63.92
C ILE A 211 106.57 0.82 65.20
N GLU A 212 106.21 -0.41 65.56
CA GLU A 212 106.75 -1.13 66.73
C GLU A 212 108.17 -1.64 66.48
N GLN A 213 108.48 -2.09 65.25
CA GLN A 213 109.85 -2.36 64.81
C GLN A 213 110.70 -1.08 64.76
N ASP A 214 110.14 0.02 64.28
CA ASP A 214 110.78 1.34 64.27
C ASP A 214 110.81 1.99 65.68
N ALA A 215 109.91 1.64 66.60
CA ALA A 215 109.86 2.15 67.99
C ALA A 215 110.88 1.46 68.89
N ARG A 216 111.24 0.19 68.63
CA ARG A 216 112.47 -0.40 69.18
C ARG A 216 113.74 0.30 68.68
N ALA A 217 113.65 1.04 67.55
CA ALA A 217 114.71 1.92 67.08
C ALA A 217 114.53 3.41 67.50
N ARG A 218 113.34 3.81 67.99
CA ARG A 218 112.98 5.19 68.37
C ARG A 218 112.65 5.40 69.85
N GLU A 219 112.93 4.42 70.71
CA GLU A 219 113.19 4.67 72.14
C GLU A 219 114.40 5.63 72.32
N GLU A 220 115.15 5.88 71.25
CA GLU A 220 116.25 6.83 71.15
C GLU A 220 115.82 8.27 70.82
N GLU A 221 114.57 8.56 70.45
CA GLU A 221 114.18 9.92 70.06
C GLU A 221 112.80 10.34 70.58
N GLU A 222 112.76 10.54 71.90
CA GLU A 222 111.84 11.44 72.60
C GLU A 222 111.93 12.90 72.11
N ALA A 223 111.66 13.13 70.82
CA ALA A 223 111.41 14.42 70.21
C ALA A 223 110.06 14.41 69.46
N ARG A 224 109.14 13.51 69.81
CA ARG A 224 108.00 13.78 70.70
C ARG A 224 107.46 15.22 70.66
N VAL A 225 106.19 15.30 70.28
CA VAL A 225 105.12 16.02 71.01
C VAL A 225 104.73 17.42 70.52
N ARG A 226 105.41 18.04 69.55
CA ARG A 226 104.92 19.33 68.98
C ARG A 226 104.08 19.22 67.71
N GLU A 227 104.21 18.14 66.95
CA GLU A 227 103.54 18.00 65.64
C GLU A 227 102.11 17.43 65.74
N GLU A 228 101.78 16.77 66.85
CA GLU A 228 100.51 16.05 67.07
C GLU A 228 99.31 16.99 67.33
N VAL A 229 99.56 18.24 67.72
CA VAL A 229 98.50 19.22 68.01
C VAL A 229 97.92 19.86 66.73
N GLU A 230 98.68 19.87 65.64
CA GLU A 230 98.21 20.38 64.33
C GLU A 230 97.38 19.34 63.56
N ARG A 231 97.69 18.04 63.67
CA ARG A 231 96.92 16.97 63.02
C ARG A 231 95.50 16.82 63.58
N LEU A 232 95.31 17.00 64.88
CA LEU A 232 93.98 16.92 65.51
C LEU A 232 93.04 18.05 65.06
N ARG A 233 93.59 19.23 64.70
CA ARG A 233 92.80 20.35 64.14
C ARG A 233 92.32 20.09 62.71
N GLN A 234 93.13 19.42 61.89
CA GLN A 234 92.78 19.06 60.52
C GLN A 234 91.72 17.94 60.46
N VAL A 235 91.80 16.97 61.37
CA VAL A 235 90.81 15.88 61.49
C VAL A 235 89.44 16.40 61.97
N GLU A 236 89.41 17.39 62.87
CA GLU A 236 88.16 18.02 63.33
C GLU A 236 87.52 18.90 62.23
N GLU A 237 88.33 19.62 61.45
CA GLU A 237 87.85 20.46 60.33
C GLU A 237 87.37 19.61 59.13
N GLU A 238 88.00 18.47 58.84
CA GLU A 238 87.54 17.49 57.85
C GLU A 238 86.28 16.74 58.31
N ALA A 239 86.16 16.40 59.59
CA ALA A 239 84.93 15.81 60.13
C ALA A 239 83.75 16.78 60.06
N LEU A 240 83.97 18.08 60.30
CA LEU A 240 82.94 19.12 60.12
C LEU A 240 82.57 19.35 58.66
N LYS A 241 83.53 19.30 57.72
CA LYS A 241 83.26 19.39 56.27
C LYS A 241 82.50 18.17 55.76
N LEU A 242 82.86 16.96 56.19
CA LEU A 242 82.18 15.73 55.83
C LEU A 242 80.75 15.67 56.40
N ALA A 243 80.54 16.18 57.62
CA ALA A 243 79.21 16.30 58.21
C ALA A 243 78.33 17.33 57.48
N ALA A 244 78.90 18.48 57.08
CA ALA A 244 78.19 19.50 56.31
C ALA A 244 77.86 19.02 54.88
N GLU A 245 78.77 18.28 54.25
CA GLU A 245 78.57 17.70 52.91
C GLU A 245 77.52 16.57 52.95
N ASN A 246 77.56 15.70 53.94
CA ASN A 246 76.53 14.68 54.15
C ASN A 246 75.14 15.28 54.40
N SER A 247 75.05 16.38 55.17
CA SER A 247 73.78 17.09 55.39
C SER A 247 73.25 17.73 54.10
N ARG A 248 74.14 18.25 53.25
CA ARG A 248 73.76 18.84 51.95
C ARG A 248 73.30 17.76 50.96
N ILE A 249 73.98 16.61 50.91
CA ILE A 249 73.59 15.47 50.07
C ILE A 249 72.23 14.91 50.50
N GLU A 250 71.95 14.86 51.81
CA GLU A 250 70.66 14.36 52.31
C GLU A 250 69.50 15.33 52.00
N GLU A 251 69.72 16.64 52.10
CA GLU A 251 68.73 17.65 51.65
C GLU A 251 68.51 17.62 50.14
N GLU A 252 69.57 17.49 49.34
CA GLU A 252 69.49 17.41 47.88
C GLU A 252 68.77 16.13 47.42
N ARG A 253 68.96 15.00 48.12
CA ARG A 253 68.19 13.77 47.89
C ARG A 253 66.72 13.90 48.27
N LYS A 254 66.39 14.55 49.39
CA LYS A 254 64.99 14.81 49.78
C LYS A 254 64.30 15.74 48.79
N ALA A 255 65.01 16.76 48.30
CA ALA A 255 64.52 17.65 47.25
C ALA A 255 64.28 16.91 45.92
N ALA A 256 65.22 16.05 45.50
CA ALA A 256 65.09 15.27 44.26
C ALA A 256 63.91 14.28 44.29
N VAL A 257 63.70 13.57 45.39
CA VAL A 257 62.55 12.65 45.55
C VAL A 257 61.23 13.41 45.56
N ALA A 258 61.17 14.55 46.25
CA ALA A 258 59.96 15.38 46.28
C ALA A 258 59.66 16.03 44.91
N GLU A 259 60.67 16.37 44.11
CA GLU A 259 60.49 16.87 42.75
C GLU A 259 60.04 15.76 41.79
N GLU A 260 60.58 14.55 41.91
CA GLU A 260 60.18 13.40 41.08
C GLU A 260 58.74 12.97 41.39
N GLU A 261 58.33 12.99 42.66
CA GLU A 261 56.95 12.68 43.07
C GLU A 261 55.96 13.74 42.58
N ARG A 262 56.32 15.03 42.64
CA ARG A 262 55.53 16.11 42.03
C ARG A 262 55.39 15.95 40.52
N ARG A 263 56.48 15.61 39.81
CA ARG A 263 56.43 15.37 38.37
C ARG A 263 55.56 14.17 38.00
N ARG A 264 55.59 13.08 38.78
CA ARG A 264 54.71 11.93 38.54
C ARG A 264 53.23 12.30 38.70
N ILE A 265 52.87 13.03 39.75
CA ILE A 265 51.48 13.48 39.98
C ILE A 265 51.04 14.42 38.84
N GLU A 266 51.88 15.38 38.45
CA GLU A 266 51.57 16.32 37.38
C GLU A 266 51.45 15.62 36.01
N GLU A 267 52.30 14.63 35.73
CA GLU A 267 52.25 13.84 34.50
C GLU A 267 51.03 12.90 34.46
N GLU A 268 50.67 12.29 35.59
CA GLU A 268 49.47 11.45 35.71
C GLU A 268 48.17 12.28 35.54
N GLU A 269 48.11 13.48 36.15
CA GLU A 269 47.00 14.41 35.93
C GLU A 269 46.94 14.91 34.48
N ARG A 270 48.08 15.18 33.84
CA ARG A 270 48.16 15.56 32.42
C ARG A 270 47.66 14.44 31.51
N ILE A 271 48.09 13.20 31.74
CA ILE A 271 47.65 12.04 30.95
C ILE A 271 46.15 11.80 31.13
N LYS A 272 45.64 11.91 32.36
CA LYS A 272 44.20 11.76 32.64
C LYS A 272 43.37 12.85 31.98
N ALA A 273 43.83 14.09 32.01
CA ALA A 273 43.18 15.21 31.31
C ALA A 273 43.22 15.05 29.78
N GLU A 274 44.35 14.60 29.23
CA GLU A 274 44.54 14.36 27.80
C GLU A 274 43.65 13.20 27.30
N GLN A 275 43.56 12.11 28.05
CA GLN A 275 42.67 10.98 27.74
C GLN A 275 41.20 11.37 27.85
N ALA A 276 40.80 12.12 28.88
CA ALA A 276 39.43 12.61 29.03
C ALA A 276 39.03 13.55 27.88
N ALA A 277 39.93 14.44 27.46
CA ALA A 277 39.71 15.32 26.32
C ALA A 277 39.57 14.53 25.00
N LYS A 278 40.40 13.49 24.81
CA LYS A 278 40.35 12.64 23.62
C LYS A 278 39.07 11.80 23.54
N ILE A 279 38.65 11.20 24.66
CA ILE A 279 37.40 10.44 24.74
C ILE A 279 36.19 11.34 24.47
N SER A 280 36.15 12.53 25.10
CA SER A 280 35.08 13.50 24.87
C SER A 280 35.02 13.96 23.40
N ALA A 281 36.16 14.26 22.79
CA ALA A 281 36.21 14.64 21.38
C ALA A 281 35.79 13.49 20.43
N GLU A 282 36.17 12.25 20.73
CA GLU A 282 35.79 11.07 19.95
C GLU A 282 34.30 10.76 20.09
N GLU A 283 33.75 10.86 21.30
CA GLU A 283 32.32 10.72 21.54
C GLU A 283 31.51 11.81 20.83
N GLU A 284 31.93 13.08 20.90
CA GLU A 284 31.27 14.16 20.17
C GLU A 284 31.29 13.97 18.66
N ALA A 285 32.41 13.52 18.10
CA ALA A 285 32.53 13.24 16.67
C ALA A 285 31.62 12.08 16.26
N ARG A 286 31.59 11.01 17.06
CA ARG A 286 30.71 9.85 16.84
C ARG A 286 29.23 10.24 16.96
N ASN A 287 28.89 11.09 17.92
CA ASN A 287 27.52 11.54 18.15
C ASN A 287 27.05 12.50 17.04
N ARG A 288 27.94 13.36 16.53
CA ARG A 288 27.67 14.19 15.33
C ARG A 288 27.42 13.33 14.10
N PHE A 289 28.29 12.36 13.83
CA PHE A 289 28.12 11.45 12.71
C PHE A 289 26.83 10.62 12.80
N ALA A 290 26.51 10.10 14.00
CA ALA A 290 25.27 9.38 14.24
C ALA A 290 24.03 10.25 14.03
N LYS A 291 24.05 11.51 14.51
CA LYS A 291 22.96 12.47 14.29
C LYS A 291 22.78 12.82 12.82
N GLU A 292 23.87 13.05 12.09
CA GLU A 292 23.82 13.36 10.66
C GLU A 292 23.32 12.17 9.83
N ALA A 293 23.77 10.96 10.15
CA ALA A 293 23.26 9.73 9.51
C ALA A 293 21.77 9.51 9.79
N HIS A 294 21.34 9.72 11.04
CA HIS A 294 19.93 9.64 11.41
C HIS A 294 19.10 10.71 10.67
N LEU A 295 19.61 11.95 10.58
CA LEU A 295 18.93 13.04 9.88
C LEU A 295 18.72 12.70 8.41
N LYS A 296 19.76 12.22 7.72
CA LYS A 296 19.67 11.79 6.31
C LYS A 296 18.67 10.65 6.11
N MET A 297 18.64 9.67 7.02
CA MET A 297 17.69 8.56 6.93
C MET A 297 16.24 9.01 7.14
N VAL A 298 16.01 9.99 8.03
CA VAL A 298 14.68 10.59 8.25
C VAL A 298 14.26 11.44 7.06
N GLU A 299 15.15 12.28 6.53
CA GLU A 299 14.89 13.09 5.33
C GLU A 299 14.59 12.21 4.11
N GLU A 300 15.33 11.11 3.94
CA GLU A 300 15.08 10.15 2.86
C GLU A 300 13.75 9.41 3.04
N SER A 301 13.41 9.04 4.27
CA SER A 301 12.10 8.43 4.59
C SER A 301 10.93 9.38 4.31
N ILE A 302 11.09 10.66 4.67
CA ILE A 302 10.09 11.70 4.36
C ILE A 302 9.97 11.88 2.85
N ARG A 303 11.09 11.97 2.13
CA ARG A 303 11.09 12.12 0.66
C ARG A 303 10.36 10.97 -0.03
N ILE A 304 10.67 9.72 0.35
CA ILE A 304 10.02 8.52 -0.22
C ILE A 304 8.51 8.56 0.07
N SER A 305 8.12 8.91 1.30
CA SER A 305 6.72 9.03 1.69
C SER A 305 5.98 10.12 0.92
N GLU A 306 6.59 11.29 0.73
CA GLU A 306 6.01 12.40 -0.05
C GLU A 306 5.90 12.07 -1.53
N GLU A 307 6.92 11.43 -2.10
CA GLU A 307 6.94 11.02 -3.51
C GLU A 307 5.85 9.97 -3.79
N GLN A 308 5.63 9.05 -2.86
CA GLN A 308 4.57 8.06 -2.93
C GLN A 308 3.18 8.70 -2.78
N ARG A 309 3.02 9.65 -1.85
CA ARG A 309 1.78 10.43 -1.70
C ARG A 309 1.46 11.22 -2.96
N LEU A 310 2.45 11.85 -3.59
CA LEU A 310 2.29 12.59 -4.85
C LEU A 310 1.94 11.67 -6.02
N ALA A 311 2.53 10.48 -6.08
CA ALA A 311 2.20 9.49 -7.11
C ALA A 311 0.76 8.97 -6.96
N ASP A 312 0.31 8.73 -5.73
CA ASP A 312 -1.06 8.31 -5.44
C ASP A 312 -2.06 9.44 -5.74
N GLU A 313 -1.73 10.68 -5.36
CA GLU A 313 -2.53 11.88 -5.68
C GLU A 313 -2.63 12.11 -7.19
N ALA A 314 -1.55 11.88 -7.95
CA ALA A 314 -1.56 11.97 -9.40
C ALA A 314 -2.42 10.87 -10.06
N LYS A 315 -2.39 9.63 -9.53
CA LYS A 315 -3.26 8.55 -10.00
C LYS A 315 -4.73 8.87 -9.76
N ILE A 316 -5.07 9.30 -8.55
CA ILE A 316 -6.45 9.68 -8.19
C ILE A 316 -6.94 10.81 -9.11
N ASN A 317 -6.11 11.82 -9.36
CA ASN A 317 -6.48 12.89 -10.29
C ASN A 317 -6.67 12.39 -11.73
N SER A 318 -5.82 11.47 -12.20
CA SER A 318 -5.98 10.89 -13.54
C SER A 318 -7.26 10.06 -13.68
N GLU A 319 -7.62 9.28 -12.66
CA GLU A 319 -8.86 8.50 -12.63
C GLU A 319 -10.09 9.42 -12.57
N LEU A 320 -10.03 10.50 -11.79
CA LEU A 320 -11.09 11.51 -11.73
C LEU A 320 -11.28 12.23 -13.07
N GLU A 321 -10.19 12.59 -13.76
CA GLU A 321 -10.26 13.16 -15.11
C GLU A 321 -10.87 12.19 -16.12
N GLU A 322 -10.55 10.89 -16.02
CA GLU A 322 -11.10 9.86 -16.90
C GLU A 322 -12.60 9.65 -16.64
N ILE A 323 -13.02 9.57 -15.37
CA ILE A 323 -14.43 9.51 -14.97
C ILE A 323 -15.18 10.74 -15.49
N GLN A 324 -14.59 11.93 -15.39
CA GLN A 324 -15.21 13.15 -15.87
C GLN A 324 -15.35 13.17 -17.39
N ARG A 325 -14.34 12.72 -18.14
CA ARG A 325 -14.45 12.58 -19.60
C ARG A 325 -15.53 11.58 -20.01
N LEU A 326 -15.60 10.43 -19.35
CA LEU A 326 -16.61 9.41 -19.62
C LEU A 326 -18.02 9.95 -19.33
N ALA A 327 -18.20 10.68 -18.22
CA ALA A 327 -19.46 11.33 -17.90
C ALA A 327 -19.85 12.42 -18.93
N ASP A 328 -18.89 13.21 -19.40
CA ASP A 328 -19.12 14.21 -20.45
C ASP A 328 -19.46 13.58 -21.80
N GLU A 329 -18.83 12.45 -22.15
CA GLU A 329 -19.10 11.69 -23.37
C GLU A 329 -20.48 11.02 -23.29
N GLU A 330 -20.83 10.44 -22.15
CA GLU A 330 -22.17 9.88 -21.91
C GLU A 330 -23.25 10.97 -21.98
N ALA A 331 -23.03 12.14 -21.36
CA ALA A 331 -23.95 13.28 -21.46
C ALA A 331 -24.12 13.77 -22.91
N ARG A 332 -23.04 13.81 -23.70
CA ARG A 332 -23.12 14.15 -25.13
C ARG A 332 -23.91 13.13 -25.92
N THR A 333 -23.68 11.84 -25.70
CA THR A 333 -24.40 10.78 -26.42
C THR A 333 -25.89 10.76 -26.07
N ILE A 334 -26.24 10.98 -24.80
CA ILE A 334 -27.64 11.14 -24.36
C ILE A 334 -28.27 12.33 -25.08
N LYS A 335 -27.61 13.49 -25.08
CA LYS A 335 -28.13 14.69 -25.75
C LYS A 335 -28.31 14.49 -27.26
N GLU A 336 -27.35 13.84 -27.93
CA GLU A 336 -27.45 13.53 -29.35
C GLU A 336 -28.59 12.53 -29.65
N GLN A 337 -28.81 11.55 -28.78
CA GLN A 337 -29.93 10.62 -28.89
C GLN A 337 -31.28 11.32 -28.68
N GLU A 338 -31.38 12.23 -27.71
CA GLU A 338 -32.57 13.04 -27.49
C GLU A 338 -32.86 13.96 -28.68
N GLU A 339 -31.85 14.65 -29.22
CA GLU A 339 -31.99 15.49 -30.42
C GLU A 339 -32.43 14.66 -31.64
N LYS A 340 -31.88 13.46 -31.83
CA LYS A 340 -32.31 12.53 -32.89
C LYS A 340 -33.75 12.06 -32.70
N ARG A 341 -34.14 11.70 -31.47
CA ARG A 341 -35.52 11.33 -31.14
C ARG A 341 -36.50 12.48 -31.45
N LEU A 342 -36.15 13.69 -31.04
CA LEU A 342 -36.96 14.88 -31.27
C LEU A 342 -37.07 15.20 -32.76
N ALA A 343 -35.98 15.03 -33.52
CA ALA A 343 -35.97 15.18 -34.98
C ALA A 343 -36.84 14.12 -35.68
N GLU A 344 -36.77 12.85 -35.27
CA GLU A 344 -37.63 11.78 -35.80
C GLU A 344 -39.11 12.02 -35.47
N GLU A 345 -39.42 12.47 -34.26
CA GLU A 345 -40.78 12.80 -33.85
C GLU A 345 -41.33 13.99 -34.66
N ASN A 346 -40.54 15.06 -34.82
CA ASN A 346 -40.91 16.20 -35.65
C ASN A 346 -41.10 15.81 -37.13
N ALA A 347 -40.27 14.90 -37.66
CA ALA A 347 -40.41 14.38 -39.02
C ALA A 347 -41.71 13.56 -39.18
N LYS A 348 -42.06 12.73 -38.19
CA LYS A 348 -43.34 12.01 -38.18
C LYS A 348 -44.54 12.96 -38.13
N ILE A 349 -44.48 14.00 -37.29
CA ILE A 349 -45.53 15.02 -37.21
C ILE A 349 -45.67 15.75 -38.56
N ALA A 350 -44.56 16.12 -39.20
CA ALA A 350 -44.58 16.76 -40.51
C ALA A 350 -45.20 15.86 -41.59
N GLN A 351 -44.82 14.57 -41.63
CA GLN A 351 -45.40 13.58 -42.56
C GLN A 351 -46.89 13.36 -42.31
N GLN A 352 -47.33 13.28 -41.05
CA GLN A 352 -48.75 13.17 -40.72
C GLN A 352 -49.54 14.42 -41.14
N GLN A 353 -48.97 15.61 -40.96
CA GLN A 353 -49.60 16.86 -41.40
C GLN A 353 -49.67 16.96 -42.92
N GLU A 354 -48.64 16.52 -43.64
CA GLU A 354 -48.62 16.48 -45.11
C GLU A 354 -49.63 15.46 -45.64
N ALA A 355 -49.68 14.26 -45.06
CA ALA A 355 -50.68 13.25 -45.40
C ALA A 355 -52.11 13.76 -45.13
N LYS A 356 -52.35 14.44 -44.00
CA LYS A 356 -53.65 15.08 -43.72
C LYS A 356 -53.99 16.15 -44.75
N ARG A 357 -53.05 17.01 -45.14
CA ARG A 357 -53.27 18.02 -46.20
C ARG A 357 -53.60 17.39 -47.54
N LEU A 358 -52.89 16.33 -47.94
CA LEU A 358 -53.17 15.61 -49.18
C LEU A 358 -54.56 14.96 -49.17
N VAL A 359 -54.97 14.37 -48.04
CA VAL A 359 -56.33 13.82 -47.87
C VAL A 359 -57.38 14.92 -47.96
N GLU A 360 -57.17 16.06 -47.30
CA GLU A 360 -58.10 17.20 -47.32
C GLU A 360 -58.18 17.87 -48.70
N GLU A 361 -57.05 17.98 -49.41
CA GLU A 361 -57.00 18.48 -50.79
C GLU A 361 -57.69 17.53 -51.77
N ASN A 362 -57.43 16.23 -51.67
CA ASN A 362 -58.12 15.22 -52.49
C ASN A 362 -59.62 15.19 -52.19
N ALA A 363 -60.04 15.36 -50.94
CA ALA A 363 -61.44 15.48 -50.57
C ALA A 363 -62.08 16.74 -51.16
N ARG A 364 -61.37 17.88 -51.16
CA ARG A 364 -61.84 19.12 -51.77
C ARG A 364 -61.97 18.99 -53.29
N ILE A 365 -61.00 18.36 -53.95
CA ILE A 365 -61.06 18.08 -55.40
C ILE A 365 -62.25 17.17 -55.71
N ALA A 366 -62.44 16.09 -54.94
CA ALA A 366 -63.59 15.18 -55.12
C ALA A 366 -64.93 15.88 -54.89
N GLU A 367 -65.03 16.81 -53.93
CA GLU A 367 -66.24 17.61 -53.70
C GLU A 367 -66.49 18.60 -54.85
N GLU A 368 -65.45 19.23 -55.39
CA GLU A 368 -65.53 20.12 -56.54
C GLU A 368 -65.93 19.37 -57.82
N GLU A 369 -65.35 18.19 -58.06
CA GLU A 369 -65.74 17.28 -59.15
C GLU A 369 -67.18 16.79 -58.99
N ALA A 370 -67.63 16.47 -57.77
CA ALA A 370 -69.02 16.10 -57.50
C ALA A 370 -69.99 17.26 -57.74
N LYS A 371 -69.61 18.50 -57.40
CA LYS A 371 -70.39 19.71 -57.72
C LYS A 371 -70.47 19.95 -59.22
N LEU A 372 -69.35 19.85 -59.94
CA LEU A 372 -69.31 19.97 -61.40
C LEU A 372 -70.12 18.88 -62.10
N ALA A 373 -70.08 17.64 -61.60
CA ALA A 373 -70.89 16.54 -62.11
C ALA A 373 -72.40 16.77 -61.86
N ALA A 374 -72.78 17.24 -60.68
CA ALA A 374 -74.16 17.60 -60.36
C ALA A 374 -74.66 18.79 -61.20
N GLU A 375 -73.81 19.78 -61.47
CA GLU A 375 -74.12 20.92 -62.34
C GLU A 375 -74.21 20.50 -63.82
N ALA A 376 -73.35 19.58 -64.27
CA ALA A 376 -73.42 18.98 -65.60
C ALA A 376 -74.67 18.09 -65.78
N GLU A 377 -75.12 17.39 -64.74
CA GLU A 377 -76.36 16.61 -64.75
C GLU A 377 -77.59 17.53 -64.81
N LEU A 378 -77.58 18.65 -64.07
CA LEU A 378 -78.58 19.73 -64.18
C LEU A 378 -78.59 20.37 -65.57
N ALA A 379 -77.43 20.56 -66.21
CA ALA A 379 -77.32 21.10 -67.56
C ALA A 379 -77.75 20.08 -68.64
N ALA A 380 -77.47 18.79 -68.45
CA ALA A 380 -77.91 17.73 -69.36
C ALA A 380 -79.43 17.54 -69.34
N ASN A 381 -80.08 17.79 -68.20
CA ASN A 381 -81.53 17.71 -68.06
C ASN A 381 -82.29 18.92 -68.66
N THR A 382 -81.60 19.91 -69.23
CA THR A 382 -82.22 21.13 -69.82
C THR A 382 -82.08 21.27 -71.35
N LYS A 383 -81.48 20.29 -72.05
CA LYS A 383 -81.40 20.31 -73.53
C LYS A 383 -81.92 19.03 -74.18
N SER A 384 -83.25 18.97 -74.39
CA SER A 384 -83.86 18.11 -75.40
C SER A 384 -85.24 18.63 -75.81
N ILE A 385 -85.32 19.53 -76.81
CA ILE A 385 -86.33 19.51 -77.88
C ILE A 385 -85.71 20.17 -79.14
N PRO A 386 -85.45 19.44 -80.24
CA PRO A 386 -85.17 20.02 -81.55
C PRO A 386 -86.49 20.27 -82.30
N ASP A 387 -86.78 21.53 -82.64
CA ASP A 387 -87.90 21.88 -83.52
C ASP A 387 -87.41 21.83 -84.97
N LEU A 388 -87.96 20.89 -85.75
CA LEU A 388 -87.71 20.75 -87.19
C LEU A 388 -88.75 21.58 -87.97
N PRO A 389 -88.36 22.23 -89.08
CA PRO A 389 -89.23 23.11 -89.85
C PRO A 389 -90.20 22.31 -90.75
N PRO A 390 -91.44 22.79 -90.98
CA PRO A 390 -92.24 22.28 -92.08
C PRO A 390 -91.88 23.01 -93.38
N LEU A 391 -91.55 22.23 -94.41
CA LEU A 391 -91.64 22.57 -95.82
C LEU A 391 -93.11 22.61 -96.23
N ASP A 392 -93.42 23.46 -97.21
CA ASP A 392 -94.67 23.48 -97.96
C ASP A 392 -94.99 22.11 -98.61
N ASP A 393 -96.30 21.88 -98.78
CA ASP A 393 -97.06 20.81 -99.46
C ASP A 393 -97.34 19.48 -98.74
#